data_AF-T1KPW4-F1
#
_entry.id   AF-T1KPW4-F1
#
_cell.length_a   1.000
_cell.length_b   1.000
_cell.length_c   1.000
_cell.angle_alpha   90.00
_cell.angle_beta   90.00
_cell.angle_gamma   90.00
#
_symmetry.space_group_name_H-M   'P 1'
#
loop_
_entity.id
_entity.type
_entity.pdbx_description
1 polymer ?
#
loop_
_entity_poly.entity_id
_entity_poly.type
_entity_poly.pdbx_seq_one_letter_code
_entity_poly.pdbx_strand_id
1 'polypeptide(L)' 'MASPRTRQILQELRPTNDNSCFECGALNPQWVSVTHGIWIC' A
#
# COMPACT_ATOMS: atom_id res chain seq x y z
N MET A 1 6.27 -7.28 -11.51
CA MET A 1 5.54 -6.15 -12.12
C MET A 1 4.05 -6.45 -12.06
N ALA A 2 3.26 -5.59 -11.43
CA ALA A 2 1.80 -5.71 -11.42
C ALA A 2 1.21 -5.15 -12.73
N SER A 3 0.09 -5.71 -13.18
CA SER A 3 -0.62 -5.20 -14.36
C SER A 3 -1.06 -3.74 -14.16
N PRO A 4 -1.24 -2.93 -15.23
CA PRO A 4 -1.72 -1.55 -15.11
C PRO A 4 -3.02 -1.45 -14.30
N ARG A 5 -3.96 -2.40 -14.50
CA ARG A 5 -5.22 -2.48 -13.76
C ARG A 5 -4.99 -2.74 -12.26
N THR A 6 -4.09 -3.66 -11.92
CA THR A 6 -3.75 -3.96 -10.52
C THR A 6 -3.15 -2.72 -9.84
N ARG A 7 -2.29 -1.97 -10.55
CA ARG A 7 -1.69 -0.74 -10.01
C ARG A 7 -2.72 0.36 -9.73
N GLN A 8 -3.69 0.56 -10.62
CA GLN A 8 -4.78 1.54 -10.40
C GLN A 8 -5.59 1.19 -9.15
N ILE A 9 -6.03 -0.07 -9.04
CA ILE A 9 -6.83 -0.53 -7.89
C ILE A 9 -6.02 -0.39 -6.59
N LEU A 10 -4.74 -0.74 -6.59
CA LEU A 10 -3.88 -0.58 -5.40
C LEU A 10 -3.68 0.90 -5.02
N GLN A 11 -3.65 1.82 -5.98
CA GLN A 11 -3.59 3.26 -5.71
C GLN A 11 -4.92 3.79 -5.14
N GLU A 12 -6.06 3.30 -5.63
CA GLU A 12 -7.40 3.65 -5.11
C GLU A 12 -7.62 3.11 -3.70
N LEU A 13 -7.10 1.92 -3.39
CA LEU A 13 -7.18 1.29 -2.07
C LEU A 13 -6.21 1.92 -1.05
N ARG A 14 -5.26 2.73 -1.51
CA ARG A 14 -4.28 3.33 -0.62
C ARG A 14 -4.94 4.43 0.22
N PRO A 15 -4.86 4.37 1.57
CA PRO A 15 -5.47 5.37 2.42
C PRO A 15 -4.83 6.74 2.15
N THR A 16 -5.66 7.71 1.74
CA THR A 16 -5.22 9.06 1.33
C THR A 16 -4.51 9.82 2.45
N ASN A 17 -4.75 9.45 3.71
CA ASN A 17 -4.25 10.13 4.90
C ASN A 17 -3.10 9.38 5.60
N ASP A 18 -2.79 8.15 5.19
CA ASP A 18 -1.81 7.30 5.89
C ASP A 18 -0.88 6.57 4.91
N ASN A 19 0.02 7.37 4.33
CA ASN A 19 1.07 6.88 3.42
C ASN A 19 2.31 6.36 4.16
N SER A 20 2.12 5.82 5.36
CA SER A 20 3.19 5.31 6.21
C SER A 20 3.13 3.79 6.34
N CYS A 21 4.28 3.16 6.60
CA CYS A 21 4.38 1.74 6.90
C CYS A 21 3.70 1.48 8.24
N PHE A 22 2.85 0.47 8.28
CA PHE A 22 2.09 0.10 9.48
C PHE A 22 2.98 -0.26 10.68
N GLU A 23 4.15 -0.87 10.46
CA GLU A 23 5.01 -1.34 11.56
C GLU A 23 5.96 -0.25 12.09
N CYS A 24 6.57 0.52 11.19
CA CYS A 24 7.67 1.42 11.54
C CYS A 24 7.41 2.89 11.18
N GLY A 25 6.29 3.22 10.55
CA GLY A 25 5.95 4.58 10.12
C GLY A 25 6.76 5.09 8.92
N ALA A 26 7.56 4.23 8.28
CA ALA A 26 8.34 4.61 7.09
C ALA A 26 7.43 5.14 5.98
N LEU A 27 7.78 6.29 5.39
CA LEU A 27 6.99 6.90 4.34
C LEU A 27 7.03 6.07 3.06
N ASN A 28 5.92 6.08 2.34
CA ASN A 28 5.76 5.45 1.03
C ASN A 28 6.05 3.94 0.99
N PRO A 29 5.35 3.13 1.81
CA PRO A 29 5.45 1.68 1.76
C PRO A 29 5.21 1.15 0.33
N GLN A 30 6.05 0.20 -0.10
CA GLN A 30 5.98 -0.40 -1.44
C GLN A 30 5.26 -1.75 -1.44
N TRP A 31 5.11 -2.36 -0.27
CA TRP A 31 4.51 -3.67 -0.10
C TRP A 31 3.18 -3.57 0.64
N VAL A 32 2.36 -4.61 0.44
CA VAL A 32 1.04 -4.71 1.04
C VAL A 32 0.79 -6.14 1.48
N SER A 33 0.26 -6.31 2.69
CA SER A 33 -0.26 -7.59 3.15
C SER A 33 -1.73 -7.68 2.73
N VAL A 34 -2.02 -8.47 1.70
CA VAL A 34 -3.38 -8.61 1.14
C VAL A 34 -4.37 -9.14 2.17
N THR A 35 -3.93 -10.06 3.03
CA THR A 35 -4.77 -10.67 4.07
C THR A 35 -5.30 -9.64 5.07
N HIS A 36 -4.50 -8.61 5.38
CA HIS A 36 -4.80 -7.66 6.45
C HIS A 36 -5.12 -6.25 5.94
N GLY A 37 -4.93 -5.98 4.64
CA GLY A 37 -5.15 -4.65 4.06
C GLY A 37 -4.16 -3.58 4.57
N ILE A 38 -3.00 -3.98 5.10
CA ILE A 38 -1.98 -3.08 5.63
C ILE A 38 -0.84 -2.87 4.65
N TRP A 39 -0.29 -1.67 4.64
CA TRP A 39 0.88 -1.29 3.84
C TRP A 39 2.15 -1.38 4.70
N ILE A 40 3.20 -2.01 4.14
CA ILE A 40 4.48 -2.21 4.82
C ILE A 40 5.65 -1.79 3.92
N CYS A 41 6.73 -1.32 4.55
CA CYS A 41 7.92 -0.85 3.86
C CYS A 41 8.57 -1.92 3.00
#